data_AF-A0A5E7ZZ99-F1
#
_entry.id   AF-A0A5E7ZZ99-F1
#
_cell.length_a   1.000
_cell.length_b   1.000
_cell.length_c   1.000
_cell.angle_alpha   90.00
_cell.angle_beta   90.00
_cell.angle_gamma   90.00
#
_symmetry.space_group_name_H-M   'P 1'
#
loop_
_entity.id
_entity.type
_entity.pdbx_description
1 polymer ?
#
loop_
_entity_poly.entity_id
_entity_poly.type
_entity_poly.pdbx_seq_one_letter_code
_entity_poly.pdbx_strand_id
1 'polypeptide(L)' 'MSITNLLWFLVPVLVLQIVMFFVIRQRKKKMKKNDVLAKYGISNRSDLFRMLQNPHLTDEDRNKLQNIYESRVLG' A
#
# COMPACT_ATOMS: atom_id res chain seq x y z
N MET A 1 30.13 16.34 29.93
CA MET A 1 29.74 16.05 28.53
C MET A 1 29.09 17.31 27.98
N SER A 2 29.75 18.00 27.05
CA SER A 2 29.30 19.33 26.60
C SER A 2 28.04 19.23 25.73
N ILE A 3 27.20 20.26 25.76
CA ILE A 3 25.94 20.39 25.00
C ILE A 3 26.14 20.13 23.50
N THR A 4 27.31 20.46 22.97
CA THR A 4 27.75 20.17 21.60
C THR A 4 27.70 18.68 21.26
N ASN A 5 28.05 17.80 22.20
CA ASN A 5 28.01 16.36 21.97
C ASN A 5 26.57 15.84 21.92
N LEU A 6 25.65 16.41 22.72
CA LEU A 6 24.23 16.07 22.69
C LEU A 6 23.57 16.47 21.36
N LEU A 7 23.89 17.66 20.84
CA LEU A 7 23.40 18.14 19.54
C LEU A 7 23.79 17.22 18.38
N TRP A 8 25.02 16.69 18.39
CA TRP A 8 25.49 15.75 17.36
C TRP A 8 24.72 14.43 17.32
N PHE A 9 24.17 13.97 18.44
CA PHE A 9 23.29 12.78 18.47
C PHE A 9 21.83 13.10 18.15
N LEU A 10 21.37 14.32 18.45
CA LEU A 10 19.97 14.71 18.26
C LEU A 10 19.62 14.95 16.78
N VAL A 11 20.53 15.59 16.04
CA VAL A 11 20.35 15.92 14.62
C VAL A 11 20.08 14.69 13.73
N PRO A 12 20.87 13.60 13.79
CA PRO A 12 20.62 12.43 12.93
C PRO A 12 19.30 11.72 13.27
N VAL A 13 18.88 11.73 14.54
CA VAL A 13 17.59 11.14 14.96
C VAL A 13 16.42 11.91 14.36
N LEU A 14 16.48 13.25 14.36
CA LEU A 14 15.45 14.09 13.75
C LEU A 14 15.36 13.87 12.23
N VAL A 15 16.50 13.71 11.56
CA VAL A 15 16.52 13.39 10.11
C VAL A 15 15.90 12.01 9.84
N LEU A 16 16.22 11.01 10.66
CA LEU A 16 15.65 9.66 10.54
C LEU A 16 14.12 9.69 10.69
N GLN A 17 13.60 10.47 11.64
CA GLN A 17 12.15 10.64 11.83
C GLN A 17 11.46 11.23 10.60
N ILE A 18 12.06 12.25 9.97
CA ILE A 18 11.52 12.87 8.74
C ILE A 18 11.46 11.85 7.59
N VAL A 19 12.53 11.08 7.40
CA VAL A 19 12.59 10.03 6.38
C VAL A 19 11.52 8.96 6.63
N MET A 20 11.41 8.48 7.87
CA MET A 20 10.45 7.45 8.26
C MET A 20 9.01 7.92 8.04
N PHE A 21 8.70 9.16 8.40
CA PHE A 21 7.40 9.78 8.15
C PHE A 21 7.07 9.85 6.65
N PHE A 22 8.04 10.22 5.82
CA PHE A 22 7.85 10.32 4.37
C PHE A 22 7.63 8.93 3.74
N VAL A 23 8.38 7.91 4.17
CA VAL A 23 8.22 6.52 3.71
C VAL A 23 6.83 5.99 4.08
N ILE A 24 6.37 6.18 5.31
CA ILE A 24 5.03 5.75 5.75
C ILE A 24 3.95 6.46 4.91
N ARG A 25 4.10 7.78 4.69
CA ARG A 25 3.18 8.56 3.88
C ARG A 25 3.15 8.10 2.42
N GLN A 26 4.30 7.74 1.84
CA GLN A 26 4.37 7.19 0.49
C GLN A 26 3.78 5.79 0.40
N ARG A 27 4.01 4.90 1.38
CA ARG A 27 3.41 3.55 1.40
C ARG A 27 1.89 3.60 1.42
N LYS A 28 1.29 4.50 2.21
CA LYS A 28 -0.17 4.73 2.21
C LYS A 28 -0.70 5.16 0.83
N LYS A 29 0.06 5.96 0.07
CA LYS A 29 -0.31 6.36 -1.30
C LYS A 29 -0.15 5.21 -2.31
N LYS A 30 0.89 4.38 -2.18
CA LYS A 30 1.10 3.21 -3.06
C LYS A 30 0.02 2.15 -2.86
N MET A 31 -0.44 1.94 -1.63
CA MET A 31 -1.58 1.06 -1.35
C MET A 31 -2.87 1.54 -2.04
N LYS A 32 -3.08 2.86 -2.16
CA LYS A 32 -4.25 3.42 -2.87
C LYS A 32 -4.10 3.46 -4.40
N LYS A 33 -2.87 3.57 -4.93
CA LYS A 33 -2.61 3.67 -6.38
C LYS A 33 -2.56 2.33 -7.11
N ASN A 34 -2.25 1.24 -6.41
CA ASN A 34 -2.27 -0.11 -6.97
C ASN A 34 -3.58 -0.85 -6.73
N ASP A 35 -4.59 -0.16 -6.20
CA ASP A 35 -5.83 -0.80 -5.82
C ASP A 35 -6.76 -0.92 -7.03
N VAL A 36 -6.55 -1.99 -7.81
CA VAL A 36 -7.52 -2.43 -8.83
C VAL A 36 -8.93 -2.59 -8.24
N LEU A 37 -9.06 -2.81 -6.93
CA LEU A 37 -10.35 -2.80 -6.25
C LEU A 37 -11.01 -1.42 -6.32
N ALA A 38 -10.26 -0.35 -6.07
CA ALA A 38 -10.78 1.02 -6.15
C ALA A 38 -11.13 1.42 -7.59
N LYS A 39 -10.35 0.97 -8.59
CA LYS A 39 -10.62 1.21 -10.01
C LYS A 39 -12.00 0.69 -10.44
N TYR A 40 -12.43 -0.43 -9.86
CA TYR A 40 -13.69 -1.09 -10.19
C TYR A 40 -14.76 -0.95 -9.09
N GLY A 41 -14.53 -0.09 -8.09
CA GLY A 41 -15.48 0.12 -6.99
C GLY A 41 -15.72 -1.12 -6.11
N ILE A 42 -14.81 -2.09 -6.14
CA ILE A 42 -14.94 -3.35 -5.43
C ILE A 42 -14.63 -3.12 -3.95
N SER A 43 -15.67 -3.20 -3.13
CA SER A 43 -15.56 -3.01 -1.68
C SER A 43 -15.67 -4.33 -0.90
N ASN A 44 -16.29 -5.35 -1.49
CA ASN A 44 -16.54 -6.63 -0.83
C ASN A 44 -16.09 -7.86 -1.66
N ARG A 45 -15.91 -9.01 -1.01
CA ARG A 45 -15.45 -10.27 -1.66
C ARG A 45 -16.43 -10.74 -2.75
N SER A 46 -17.73 -10.56 -2.55
CA SER A 46 -18.74 -10.93 -3.54
C SER A 46 -18.63 -10.10 -4.82
N ASP A 47 -18.34 -8.80 -4.69
CA ASP A 47 -18.09 -7.92 -5.84
C ASP A 47 -16.79 -8.28 -6.55
N LEU A 48 -15.76 -8.67 -5.79
CA LEU A 48 -14.49 -9.15 -6.36
C LEU A 48 -14.71 -10.39 -7.23
N PHE A 49 -15.49 -11.36 -6.74
CA PHE A 49 -15.80 -12.58 -7.48
C PHE A 49 -16.66 -12.32 -8.73
N ARG A 50 -17.66 -11.43 -8.62
CA ARG A 50 -18.47 -11.00 -9.77
C ARG A 50 -17.61 -10.30 -10.82
N MET A 51 -16.68 -9.46 -10.38
CA MET A 51 -15.79 -8.75 -11.30
C MET A 51 -14.77 -9.67 -11.96
N LEU A 52 -14.31 -10.72 -11.29
CA LEU A 52 -13.41 -11.72 -11.87
C LEU A 52 -14.04 -12.52 -13.03
N GLN A 53 -15.38 -12.62 -13.04
CA GLN A 53 -16.15 -13.28 -14.09
C GLN A 53 -16.48 -12.36 -15.26
N ASN A 54 -16.19 -11.06 -15.15
CA ASN A 54 -16.53 -10.10 -16.19
C ASN A 54 -15.55 -10.25 -17.38
N PRO A 55 -16.05 -10.59 -18.59
CA PRO A 55 -15.21 -10.85 -19.75
C PRO A 55 -14.55 -9.59 -20.32
N HIS A 56 -14.94 -8.40 -19.87
CA HIS A 56 -14.38 -7.13 -20.32
C HIS A 56 -13.16 -6.66 -19.52
N LEU A 57 -12.66 -7.46 -18.58
CA LEU A 57 -11.42 -7.12 -17.87
C LEU A 57 -10.19 -7.37 -18.74
N THR A 58 -9.23 -6.45 -18.64
CA THR A 58 -7.89 -6.65 -19.14
C THR A 58 -7.18 -7.74 -18.32
N ASP A 59 -6.35 -8.55 -18.99
CA ASP A 59 -5.61 -9.65 -18.34
C ASP A 59 -4.77 -9.20 -17.14
N GLU A 60 -4.15 -8.01 -17.21
CA GLU A 60 -3.40 -7.44 -16.08
C GLU A 60 -4.27 -7.20 -14.84
N ASP A 61 -5.48 -6.67 -15.03
CA ASP A 61 -6.39 -6.35 -13.94
C ASP A 61 -7.01 -7.62 -13.38
N ARG A 62 -7.31 -8.60 -14.25
CA ARG A 62 -7.79 -9.93 -13.84
C ARG A 62 -6.76 -10.64 -12.96
N ASN A 63 -5.48 -10.66 -13.35
CA ASN A 63 -4.41 -11.26 -12.56
C ASN A 63 -4.22 -10.57 -11.20
N LYS A 64 -4.32 -9.23 -11.14
CA LYS A 64 -4.23 -8.49 -9.87
C LYS A 64 -5.43 -8.81 -8.96
N LEU A 65 -6.65 -8.82 -9.49
CA LEU A 65 -7.85 -9.16 -8.73
C LEU A 65 -7.86 -10.62 -8.26
N GLN A 66 -7.34 -11.55 -9.07
CA GLN A 66 -7.23 -12.96 -8.70
C GLN A 66 -6.23 -13.15 -7.55
N ASN A 67 -5.05 -12.54 -7.62
CA ASN A 67 -4.07 -12.55 -6.53
C ASN A 67 -4.66 -12.00 -5.22
N ILE A 68 -5.45 -10.93 -5.30
CA ILE A 68 -6.14 -10.35 -4.13
C ILE A 68 -7.21 -11.31 -3.59
N TYR A 69 -7.96 -11.98 -4.46
CA TYR A 69 -8.98 -12.94 -4.08
C TYR A 69 -8.35 -14.15 -3.37
N GLU A 70 -7.32 -14.76 -3.96
CA GLU A 70 -6.60 -15.90 -3.39
C GLU A 70 -5.96 -15.55 -2.03
N SER A 71 -5.28 -14.39 -1.94
CA SER A 71 -4.70 -13.93 -0.68
C SER A 71 -5.73 -13.68 0.43
N ARG A 72 -6.99 -13.33 0.10
CA ARG A 72 -8.05 -13.16 1.10
C ARG A 72 -8.78 -14.45 1.44
N VAL A 73 -8.70 -15.48 0.61
CA VAL A 73 -9.44 -16.75 0.75
C VAL A 73 -8.61 -17.82 1.45
N LEU A 74 -7.29 -17.84 1.21
CA LEU A 74 -6.37 -18.86 1.76
C LEU A 74 -5.53 -18.36 2.94
N GLY A 75 -5.61 -17.07 3.28
CA GLY A 75 -4.98 -16.47 4.48
C GLY A 75 -6.03 -16.08 5.51
#